data_AF-A0A0J8QU05-F1
#
_entry.id   AF-A0A0J8QU05-F1
#
_cell.length_a   1.000
_cell.length_b   1.000
_cell.length_c   1.000
_cell.angle_alpha   90.00
_cell.angle_beta   90.00
_cell.angle_gamma   90.00
#
_symmetry.space_group_name_H-M   'P 1'
#
loop_
_entity.id
_entity.type
_entity.pdbx_description
1 polymer ?
#
loop_
_entity_poly.entity_id
_entity_poly.type
_entity_poly.pdbx_seq_one_letter_code
_entity_poly.pdbx_strand_id
1 'polypeptide(L)'
;MARYVMVLRLRLEHASGIASWSQIHYFAASSPISGCFVYTFVKSSKRLKHSKLRAHIIVQALVQRVQRMPLPSKQPWNKLARKNMRIEEGSRIVYSLAFIVARAALDSHNNSATAVGHLGPETNIPIAIKRFASLGDSYASGVGAGKLLDRGCWRYSDSYPAQLNNSAILRDSGHTMQFLACSGTVMKKNWGKAVPSGPSKRREIWDQIIAMVGADFVTLSVGGNDVGFFDLLNACLYRFYGPASPDCAKTTKATRTKIMGGEFKGTYNMVLDAILEKNPAESFRIFVTGYGKFFDEELTDECNNSSFGYWFGYRPKLTVEVRRYLNDISQTLNDVISQIIRERKDGRVIWVNWDPKFQGHRFCEPGKGLMDQDTWFYDTSFRTTNIGVVDSRTCVENEMVESGDWGILALCAIAVTHANYPNLEPVAGKIRTRGGRDPFGPKDARLFHPKPEGYAAIAEQIVEMWPYSHETQIGSERGRFKTPQSYGEK
;
A
#
# COMPACT_ATOMS: atom_id res chain seq x y z
N MET A 1 23.13 -24.99 -18.89
CA MET A 1 21.89 -24.48 -19.52
C MET A 1 21.51 -25.35 -20.69
N ALA A 2 20.33 -25.98 -20.69
CA ALA A 2 19.83 -26.70 -21.87
C ALA A 2 19.14 -25.70 -22.80
N ARG A 3 19.69 -25.51 -24.01
CA ARG A 3 19.03 -24.70 -25.05
C ARG A 3 18.08 -25.60 -25.84
N TYR A 4 16.88 -25.13 -26.14
CA TYR A 4 15.91 -25.85 -26.96
C TYR A 4 15.60 -25.02 -28.20
N VAL A 5 15.44 -25.70 -29.33
CA VAL A 5 14.99 -25.09 -30.59
C VAL A 5 13.62 -25.66 -30.92
N MET A 6 12.66 -24.75 -31.10
CA MET A 6 11.34 -25.09 -31.57
C MET A 6 11.25 -24.68 -33.05
N VAL A 7 10.94 -25.64 -33.90
CA VAL A 7 10.72 -25.39 -35.33
C VAL A 7 9.23 -25.52 -35.59
N LEU A 8 8.66 -24.54 -36.29
CA LEU A 8 7.25 -24.54 -36.69
C LEU A 8 7.16 -24.61 -38.22
N ARG A 9 6.34 -25.53 -38.73
CA ARG A 9 5.94 -25.57 -40.14
C ARG A 9 4.51 -25.07 -40.28
N LEU A 10 4.33 -24.12 -41.19
CA LEU A 10 3.02 -23.60 -41.58
C LEU A 10 2.75 -23.98 -43.03
N ARG A 11 1.60 -24.63 -43.26
CA ARG A 11 1.05 -24.82 -44.61
C ARG A 11 0.02 -23.73 -44.87
N LEU A 12 0.18 -23.00 -45.96
CA LEU A 12 -0.85 -22.11 -46.50
C LEU A 12 -1.38 -22.76 -47.77
N GLU A 13 -2.67 -23.06 -47.79
CA GLU A 13 -3.37 -23.57 -48.97
C GLU A 13 -4.12 -22.42 -49.63
N HIS A 14 -3.84 -22.18 -50.91
CA HIS A 14 -4.57 -21.20 -51.72
C HIS A 14 -5.85 -21.83 -52.25
N ALA A 15 -6.90 -21.03 -52.48
CA ALA A 15 -8.18 -21.52 -53.02
C ALA A 15 -8.06 -22.16 -54.43
N SER A 16 -6.93 -21.98 -55.11
CA SER A 16 -6.58 -22.59 -56.40
C SER A 16 -5.70 -23.85 -56.28
N GLY A 17 -5.55 -24.44 -55.09
CA GLY A 17 -4.91 -25.75 -54.87
C GLY A 17 -3.38 -25.74 -54.76
N ILE A 18 -2.72 -24.59 -54.89
CA ILE A 18 -1.27 -24.49 -54.70
C ILE A 18 -0.96 -24.38 -53.19
N ALA A 19 -0.23 -25.35 -52.66
CA ALA A 19 0.22 -25.38 -51.27
C ALA A 19 1.68 -24.94 -51.16
N SER A 20 1.96 -23.98 -50.28
CA SER A 20 3.32 -23.55 -49.94
C SER A 20 3.59 -23.83 -48.46
N TRP A 21 4.76 -24.42 -48.18
CA TRP A 21 5.25 -24.63 -46.82
C TRP A 21 6.25 -23.56 -46.47
N SER A 22 6.03 -22.86 -45.35
CA SER A 22 6.99 -21.94 -44.76
C SER A 22 7.48 -22.49 -43.42
N GLN A 23 8.79 -22.51 -43.23
CA GLN A 23 9.45 -22.90 -41.99
C GLN A 23 9.85 -21.66 -41.21
N ILE A 24 9.51 -21.64 -39.91
CA ILE A 24 9.92 -20.58 -38.99
C ILE A 24 10.68 -21.24 -37.84
N HIS A 25 11.86 -20.71 -37.54
CA HIS A 25 12.73 -21.19 -36.47
C HIS A 25 12.65 -20.27 -35.26
N TYR A 26 12.48 -20.85 -34.07
CA TYR A 26 12.49 -20.13 -32.80
C TYR A 26 13.57 -20.71 -31.88
N PHE A 27 14.34 -19.83 -31.25
CA PHE A 27 15.33 -20.19 -30.24
C PHE A 27 14.81 -19.79 -28.86
N ALA A 28 14.73 -20.75 -27.95
CA ALA A 28 14.40 -20.50 -26.54
C ALA A 28 15.64 -20.79 -25.67
N ALA A 29 16.08 -19.78 -24.90
CA ALA A 29 17.06 -19.97 -23.84
C ALA A 29 16.30 -20.08 -22.51
N SER A 30 16.49 -21.18 -21.79
CA SER A 30 15.96 -21.35 -20.43
C SER A 30 16.95 -20.76 -19.42
N SER A 31 16.48 -19.85 -18.56
CA SER A 31 17.11 -19.54 -17.27
C SER A 31 16.30 -20.29 -16.19
N PRO A 32 16.91 -20.92 -15.17
CA PRO A 32 16.19 -21.85 -14.29
C PRO A 32 15.31 -21.18 -13.23
N ILE A 33 15.18 -19.85 -13.22
CA ILE A 33 14.45 -19.13 -12.18
C ILE A 33 13.58 -18.10 -12.88
N SER A 34 12.27 -18.17 -12.64
CA SER A 34 11.17 -17.44 -13.28
C SER A 34 10.67 -18.03 -14.61
N GLY A 35 9.40 -18.47 -14.61
CA GLY A 35 8.67 -19.02 -15.77
C GLY A 35 8.34 -17.99 -16.86
N CYS A 36 9.26 -17.08 -17.18
CA CYS A 36 9.16 -16.15 -18.30
C CYS A 36 10.14 -16.54 -19.41
N PHE A 37 9.62 -17.06 -20.52
CA PHE A 37 10.40 -17.26 -21.74
C PHE A 37 10.55 -15.94 -22.48
N VAL A 38 11.79 -15.49 -22.70
CA VAL A 38 12.09 -14.36 -23.60
C VAL A 38 12.28 -14.92 -25.00
N TYR A 39 11.37 -14.59 -25.93
CA TYR A 39 11.47 -14.99 -27.34
C TYR A 39 12.09 -13.88 -28.17
N THR A 40 13.22 -14.15 -28.81
CA THR A 40 13.85 -13.21 -29.75
C THR A 40 13.38 -13.50 -31.17
N PHE A 41 12.71 -12.54 -31.81
CA PHE A 41 12.18 -12.68 -33.16
C PHE A 41 13.23 -12.32 -34.21
N VAL A 42 13.60 -13.26 -35.09
CA VAL A 42 14.43 -12.96 -36.27
C VAL A 42 13.53 -13.01 -37.50
N LYS A 43 13.37 -11.87 -38.19
CA LYS A 43 12.48 -11.72 -39.34
C LYS A 43 13.20 -12.11 -40.63
N SER A 44 12.73 -13.14 -41.32
CA SER A 44 12.98 -13.36 -42.75
C SER A 44 11.68 -13.02 -43.49
N SER A 45 11.66 -11.95 -44.28
CA SER A 45 10.45 -11.52 -45.00
C SER A 45 10.62 -11.69 -46.51
N LYS A 46 9.72 -12.44 -47.15
CA LYS A 46 9.30 -12.20 -48.53
C LYS A 46 7.84 -11.71 -48.51
N ARG A 47 7.57 -10.55 -49.12
CA ARG A 47 6.21 -9.99 -49.27
C ARG A 47 5.43 -10.79 -50.32
N LEU A 48 4.22 -11.21 -50.01
CA LEU A 48 3.23 -11.68 -50.98
C LEU A 48 2.21 -10.56 -51.20
N LYS A 49 2.06 -10.11 -52.46
CA LYS A 49 0.96 -9.25 -52.92
C LYS A 49 -0.13 -10.17 -53.48
N HIS A 50 -1.39 -9.92 -53.14
CA HIS A 50 -2.64 -10.19 -53.88
C HIS A 50 -3.82 -10.48 -52.93
N SER A 51 -5.00 -10.05 -53.37
CA SER A 51 -6.24 -9.85 -52.63
C SER A 51 -7.08 -11.12 -52.47
N LYS A 52 -7.76 -11.23 -51.31
CA LYS A 52 -8.70 -12.29 -50.87
C LYS A 52 -8.11 -13.70 -50.70
N LEU A 53 -7.49 -13.96 -49.53
CA LEU A 53 -7.18 -15.32 -49.05
C LEU A 53 -8.25 -15.84 -48.09
N ARG A 54 -8.74 -17.07 -48.31
CA ARG A 54 -9.18 -17.97 -47.23
C ARG A 54 -7.99 -18.88 -46.91
N ALA A 55 -7.51 -18.86 -45.67
CA ALA A 55 -6.35 -19.64 -45.26
C ALA A 55 -6.75 -20.68 -44.21
N HIS A 56 -6.42 -21.94 -44.47
CA HIS A 56 -6.41 -22.99 -43.46
C HIS A 56 -4.99 -23.09 -42.90
N ILE A 57 -4.82 -22.78 -41.62
CA ILE A 57 -3.52 -22.89 -40.96
C ILE A 57 -3.43 -24.27 -40.32
N ILE A 58 -2.48 -25.07 -40.78
CA ILE A 58 -2.06 -26.31 -40.12
C ILE A 58 -0.71 -26.03 -39.45
N VAL A 59 -0.66 -26.15 -38.13
CA VAL A 59 0.56 -25.97 -37.34
C VAL A 59 1.13 -27.34 -36.97
N GLN A 60 2.38 -27.56 -37.34
CA GLN A 60 3.16 -28.71 -36.93
C GLN A 60 4.39 -28.23 -36.16
N ALA A 61 4.63 -28.83 -34.98
CA ALA A 61 5.73 -28.45 -34.09
C ALA A 61 6.68 -29.62 -33.83
N LEU A 62 7.97 -29.30 -33.75
CA LEU A 62 9.05 -30.20 -33.31
C LEU A 62 9.94 -29.45 -32.32
N VAL A 63 10.14 -30.02 -31.13
CA VAL A 63 11.00 -29.46 -30.07
C VAL A 63 12.24 -30.34 -29.94
N GLN A 64 13.43 -29.78 -30.13
CA GLN A 64 14.70 -30.50 -29.99
C GLN A 64 15.63 -29.81 -28.99
N ARG A 65 16.36 -30.62 -28.21
CA ARG A 65 17.43 -30.16 -27.32
C ARG A 65 18.68 -29.88 -28.15
N VAL A 66 19.27 -28.70 -28.02
CA VAL A 66 20.45 -28.28 -28.79
C VAL A 66 21.69 -29.02 -28.26
N GLN A 67 21.96 -30.20 -28.79
CA GLN A 67 23.32 -30.72 -28.90
C GLN A 67 23.76 -30.51 -30.35
N ARG A 68 25.00 -30.05 -30.58
CA ARG A 68 25.53 -29.68 -31.90
C ARG A 68 25.46 -30.89 -32.85
N MET A 69 24.38 -31.05 -33.62
CA MET A 69 24.25 -31.98 -34.75
C MET A 69 23.25 -31.44 -35.80
N PRO A 70 23.36 -31.84 -37.09
CA PRO A 70 22.44 -31.41 -38.14
C PRO A 70 21.04 -32.00 -37.94
N LEU A 71 20.00 -31.27 -38.39
CA LEU A 71 18.59 -31.69 -38.32
C LEU A 71 18.37 -33.05 -39.05
N PRO A 72 17.84 -34.09 -38.39
CA PRO A 72 17.49 -35.34 -39.05
C PRO A 72 16.17 -35.19 -39.83
N SER A 73 16.13 -35.70 -41.06
CA SER A 73 14.98 -35.59 -41.98
C SER A 73 13.76 -36.46 -41.61
N LYS A 74 13.82 -37.23 -40.52
CA LYS A 74 12.83 -38.30 -40.20
C LYS A 74 12.30 -38.29 -38.76
N GLN A 75 12.20 -37.15 -38.08
CA GLN A 75 11.45 -37.10 -36.81
C GLN A 75 9.95 -36.85 -37.02
N PRO A 76 9.06 -37.51 -36.26
CA PRO A 76 7.62 -37.34 -36.39
C PRO A 76 7.17 -35.98 -35.86
N TRP A 77 6.40 -35.25 -36.66
CA TRP A 77 5.84 -33.95 -36.30
C TRP A 77 4.47 -34.11 -35.66
N ASN A 78 4.26 -33.49 -34.50
CA ASN A 78 2.96 -33.50 -33.83
C ASN A 78 2.03 -32.44 -34.45
N LYS A 79 0.78 -32.82 -34.74
CA LYS A 79 -0.22 -31.95 -35.40
C LYS A 79 -1.07 -31.24 -34.35
N LEU A 80 -0.95 -29.92 -34.25
CA LEU A 80 -1.67 -29.12 -33.26
C LEU A 80 -2.69 -28.22 -33.97
N ALA A 81 -3.97 -28.56 -33.79
CA ALA A 81 -5.18 -27.81 -34.19
C ALA A 81 -5.37 -27.51 -35.69
N ARG A 82 -6.64 -27.56 -36.14
CA ARG A 82 -7.09 -27.13 -37.48
C ARG A 82 -8.13 -26.03 -37.25
N LYS A 83 -7.88 -24.79 -37.71
CA LYS A 83 -8.83 -23.69 -37.55
C LYS A 83 -9.05 -22.98 -38.88
N ASN A 84 -10.33 -22.83 -39.28
CA ASN A 84 -10.73 -22.10 -40.47
C ASN A 84 -10.84 -20.62 -40.10
N MET A 85 -10.11 -19.74 -40.77
CA MET A 85 -10.10 -18.31 -40.44
C MET A 85 -10.31 -17.50 -41.72
N ARG A 86 -11.24 -16.53 -41.67
CA ARG A 86 -11.55 -15.61 -42.77
C ARG A 86 -10.87 -14.28 -42.43
N ILE A 87 -10.01 -13.77 -43.33
CA ILE A 87 -9.22 -12.55 -43.11
C ILE A 87 -9.81 -11.46 -44.01
N GLU A 88 -10.27 -10.36 -43.42
CA GLU A 88 -10.61 -9.12 -44.14
C GLU A 88 -9.42 -8.15 -44.16
N GLU A 89 -9.35 -7.34 -45.21
CA GLU A 89 -8.22 -6.47 -45.54
C GLU A 89 -7.88 -5.49 -44.41
N GLY A 90 -6.61 -5.49 -43.97
CA GLY A 90 -6.03 -4.42 -43.14
C GLY A 90 -5.45 -4.81 -41.78
N SER A 91 -5.59 -6.05 -41.30
CA SER A 91 -5.16 -6.41 -39.94
C SER A 91 -3.90 -7.28 -39.89
N ARG A 92 -2.90 -6.79 -39.13
CA ARG A 92 -1.58 -7.39 -38.90
C ARG A 92 -1.66 -8.85 -38.37
N ILE A 93 -1.09 -9.78 -39.12
CA ILE A 93 -0.99 -11.25 -38.87
C ILE A 93 -0.31 -11.62 -37.52
N VAL A 94 0.28 -10.67 -36.79
CA VAL A 94 1.21 -10.96 -35.67
C VAL A 94 0.50 -11.29 -34.35
N TYR A 95 -0.70 -10.76 -34.09
CA TYR A 95 -1.33 -10.89 -32.75
C TYR A 95 -2.09 -12.20 -32.52
N SER A 96 -2.62 -12.84 -33.57
CA SER A 96 -3.47 -14.03 -33.42
C SER A 96 -2.69 -15.36 -33.34
N LEU A 97 -1.40 -15.38 -33.72
CA LEU A 97 -0.54 -16.56 -33.65
C LEU A 97 0.10 -16.76 -32.27
N ALA A 98 0.31 -15.69 -31.49
CA ALA A 98 0.91 -15.76 -30.16
C ALA A 98 0.06 -16.56 -29.14
N PHE A 99 -1.27 -16.50 -29.26
CA PHE A 99 -2.19 -17.22 -28.36
C PHE A 99 -2.22 -18.74 -28.58
N ILE A 100 -1.93 -19.23 -29.79
CA ILE A 100 -1.93 -20.68 -30.08
C ILE A 100 -0.62 -21.33 -29.59
N VAL A 101 0.50 -20.60 -29.65
CA VAL A 101 1.82 -21.07 -29.18
C VAL A 101 1.88 -21.19 -27.66
N ALA A 102 1.22 -20.29 -26.91
CA ALA A 102 1.19 -20.34 -25.45
C ALA A 102 0.46 -21.57 -24.88
N ARG A 103 -0.60 -22.06 -25.54
CA ARG A 103 -1.33 -23.27 -25.09
C ARG A 103 -0.59 -24.57 -25.40
N ALA A 104 0.10 -24.66 -26.53
CA ALA A 104 0.85 -25.87 -26.89
C ALA A 104 2.10 -26.12 -26.02
N ALA A 105 2.68 -25.07 -25.44
CA ALA A 105 3.83 -25.18 -24.52
C ALA A 105 3.42 -25.69 -23.12
N LEU A 106 2.19 -25.41 -22.68
CA LEU A 106 1.65 -25.97 -21.43
C LEU A 106 1.36 -27.47 -21.54
N ASP A 107 0.76 -27.92 -22.65
CA ASP A 107 0.31 -29.32 -22.78
C ASP A 107 1.46 -30.32 -23.00
N SER A 108 2.61 -29.88 -23.53
CA SER A 108 3.78 -30.75 -23.70
C SER A 108 4.63 -30.92 -22.44
N HIS A 109 4.43 -30.09 -21.40
CA HIS A 109 5.19 -30.18 -20.16
C HIS A 109 4.57 -31.16 -19.13
N ASN A 110 3.31 -31.58 -19.33
CA ASN A 110 2.63 -32.52 -18.44
C ASN A 110 3.00 -34.00 -18.66
N ASN A 111 3.75 -34.35 -19.72
CA ASN A 111 4.13 -35.74 -20.02
C ASN A 111 5.63 -36.05 -19.81
N SER A 112 6.33 -35.31 -18.94
CA SER A 112 7.70 -35.68 -18.52
C SER A 112 7.91 -35.56 -17.01
N ALA A 113 6.84 -35.81 -16.24
CA ALA A 113 6.91 -36.02 -14.80
C ALA A 113 7.33 -37.48 -14.47
N THR A 114 8.54 -37.88 -14.85
CA THR A 114 9.21 -39.08 -14.29
C THR A 114 10.71 -38.89 -14.30
N ALA A 115 11.20 -38.04 -13.38
CA ALA A 115 12.55 -38.10 -12.83
C ALA A 115 12.55 -37.26 -11.55
N VAL A 116 11.98 -37.83 -10.48
CA VAL A 116 12.10 -37.29 -9.12
C VAL A 116 13.56 -37.49 -8.70
N GLY A 117 14.39 -36.49 -8.96
CA GLY A 117 15.60 -36.29 -8.16
C GLY A 117 15.13 -35.79 -6.79
N HIS A 118 15.45 -36.54 -5.74
CA HIS A 118 15.29 -36.13 -4.35
C HIS A 118 15.98 -34.77 -4.13
N LEU A 119 15.23 -33.68 -4.24
CA LEU A 119 15.50 -32.48 -3.46
C LEU A 119 15.02 -32.82 -2.05
N GLY A 120 15.95 -32.82 -1.10
CA GLY A 120 15.65 -33.09 0.31
C GLY A 120 14.56 -32.15 0.84
N PRO A 121 13.97 -32.46 2.00
CA PRO A 121 12.98 -31.60 2.62
C PRO A 121 13.56 -30.18 2.72
N GLU A 122 12.81 -29.17 2.27
CA GLU A 122 13.09 -27.80 2.65
C GLU A 122 13.21 -27.81 4.16
N THR A 123 14.42 -27.53 4.64
CA THR A 123 14.65 -27.34 6.06
C THR A 123 13.92 -26.06 6.40
N ASN A 124 12.69 -26.21 6.91
CA ASN A 124 11.98 -25.17 7.64
C ASN A 124 12.82 -24.88 8.89
N ILE A 125 13.94 -24.17 8.72
CA ILE A 125 14.65 -23.57 9.84
C ILE A 125 13.65 -22.56 10.40
N PRO A 126 13.12 -22.77 11.62
CA PRO A 126 12.24 -21.79 12.22
C PRO A 126 13.03 -20.49 12.29
N ILE A 127 12.54 -19.43 11.65
CA ILE A 127 13.14 -18.11 11.80
C ILE A 127 12.95 -17.72 13.26
N ALA A 128 13.99 -17.95 14.07
CA ALA A 128 13.99 -17.58 15.46
C ALA A 128 14.17 -16.07 15.56
N ILE A 129 13.06 -15.35 15.69
CA ILE A 129 13.06 -13.92 15.91
C ILE A 129 13.58 -13.63 17.32
N LYS A 130 14.71 -12.92 17.39
CA LYS A 130 15.34 -12.47 18.64
C LYS A 130 15.10 -10.99 18.88
N ARG A 131 14.98 -10.18 17.82
CA ARG A 131 14.83 -8.73 17.92
C ARG A 131 13.80 -8.19 16.93
N PHE A 132 12.75 -7.60 17.45
CA PHE A 132 11.74 -6.84 16.72
C PHE A 132 12.01 -5.34 16.90
N ALA A 133 11.94 -4.54 15.84
CA ALA A 133 11.86 -3.09 15.96
C ALA A 133 10.60 -2.51 15.31
N SER A 134 9.97 -1.54 15.96
CA SER A 134 8.83 -0.82 15.38
C SER A 134 9.17 0.64 15.18
N LEU A 135 9.10 1.09 13.94
CA LEU A 135 9.39 2.44 13.51
C LEU A 135 8.13 3.07 12.93
N GLY A 136 8.07 4.40 12.94
CA GLY A 136 7.00 5.14 12.29
C GLY A 136 6.45 6.30 13.09
N ASP A 137 5.24 6.69 12.70
CA ASP A 137 4.49 7.81 13.24
C ASP A 137 3.50 7.39 14.33
N SER A 138 2.47 8.21 14.54
CA SER A 138 1.43 8.04 15.55
C SER A 138 0.56 6.79 15.34
N TYR A 139 0.43 6.28 14.11
CA TYR A 139 -0.25 5.02 13.85
C TYR A 139 0.54 3.85 14.41
N ALA A 140 1.88 3.90 14.36
CA ALA A 140 2.73 2.89 14.98
C ALA A 140 2.92 3.10 16.49
N SER A 141 2.98 4.35 16.98
CA SER A 141 3.05 4.60 18.42
C SER A 141 1.76 4.21 19.16
N GLY A 142 0.63 4.17 18.44
CA GLY A 142 -0.65 3.69 18.96
C GLY A 142 -1.43 4.74 19.71
N VAL A 143 -1.42 5.99 19.25
CA VAL A 143 -1.92 7.11 20.05
C VAL A 143 -3.33 6.85 20.60
N GLY A 144 -3.43 6.83 21.92
CA GLY A 144 -4.68 6.68 22.66
C GLY A 144 -5.12 5.24 22.93
N ALA A 145 -4.44 4.22 22.40
CA ALA A 145 -4.82 2.82 22.56
C ALA A 145 -4.19 2.17 23.81
N GLY A 146 -4.97 2.09 24.89
CA GLY A 146 -4.54 1.47 26.14
C GLY A 146 -3.82 2.44 27.07
N LYS A 147 -2.82 1.93 27.80
CA LYS A 147 -2.02 2.72 28.76
C LYS A 147 -0.90 3.46 28.04
N LEU A 148 -0.68 4.72 28.39
CA LEU A 148 0.47 5.50 27.92
C LEU A 148 1.76 4.91 28.52
N LEU A 149 2.70 4.50 27.66
CA LEU A 149 4.00 3.94 28.02
C LEU A 149 5.12 4.98 27.99
N ASP A 150 5.06 5.89 27.01
CA ASP A 150 6.06 6.94 26.81
C ASP A 150 5.39 8.23 26.34
N ARG A 151 5.47 9.27 27.17
CA ARG A 151 4.89 10.60 26.89
C ARG A 151 5.65 11.36 25.81
N GLY A 152 6.96 11.13 25.65
CA GLY A 152 7.79 11.86 24.69
C GLY A 152 7.44 11.54 23.24
N CYS A 153 7.05 10.28 22.99
CA CYS A 153 6.67 9.78 21.67
C CYS A 153 5.21 9.33 21.55
N TRP A 154 4.42 9.47 22.62
CA TRP A 154 3.03 9.04 22.69
C TRP A 154 2.87 7.56 22.31
N ARG A 155 3.67 6.69 22.95
CA ARG A 155 3.61 5.24 22.74
C ARG A 155 2.64 4.61 23.72
N TYR A 156 1.80 3.70 23.26
CA TYR A 156 0.78 3.06 24.09
C TYR A 156 0.82 1.53 24.07
N SER A 157 0.31 0.94 25.14
CA SER A 157 0.35 -0.51 25.42
C SER A 157 -0.47 -1.36 24.46
N ASP A 158 -1.49 -0.79 23.82
CA ASP A 158 -2.40 -1.54 22.94
C ASP A 158 -2.25 -1.07 21.48
N SER A 159 -1.10 -0.50 21.15
CA SER A 159 -0.65 -0.23 19.79
C SER A 159 -0.44 -1.54 19.01
N TYR A 160 -0.53 -1.53 17.66
CA TYR A 160 -0.28 -2.75 16.89
C TYR A 160 1.12 -3.35 17.16
N PRO A 161 2.21 -2.57 17.37
CA PRO A 161 3.50 -3.15 17.71
C PRO A 161 3.50 -3.83 19.07
N ALA A 162 2.86 -3.23 20.08
CA ALA A 162 2.77 -3.82 21.42
C ALA A 162 1.88 -5.08 21.44
N GLN A 163 0.80 -5.10 20.65
CA GLN A 163 -0.03 -6.29 20.49
C GLN A 163 0.70 -7.40 19.70
N LEU A 164 1.40 -7.04 18.63
CA LEU A 164 2.25 -7.96 17.86
C LEU A 164 3.34 -8.57 18.75
N ASN A 165 3.96 -7.78 19.62
CA ASN A 165 4.97 -8.23 20.59
C ASN A 165 4.47 -9.34 21.52
N ASN A 166 3.16 -9.38 21.78
CA ASN A 166 2.49 -10.38 22.62
C ASN A 166 1.77 -11.48 21.81
N SER A 167 1.88 -11.47 20.48
CA SER A 167 1.23 -12.44 19.59
C SER A 167 1.85 -13.82 19.68
N ALA A 168 1.12 -14.85 19.23
CA ALA A 168 1.57 -16.24 19.26
C ALA A 168 2.90 -16.50 18.52
N ILE A 169 3.23 -15.70 17.50
CA ILE A 169 4.48 -15.84 16.74
C ILE A 169 5.72 -15.32 17.47
N LEU A 170 5.55 -14.47 18.49
CA LEU A 170 6.65 -13.85 19.24
C LEU A 170 6.67 -14.23 20.72
N ARG A 171 5.51 -14.47 21.34
CA ARG A 171 5.37 -14.63 22.80
C ARG A 171 6.37 -15.62 23.42
N ASP A 172 6.64 -16.72 22.73
CA ASP A 172 7.46 -17.82 23.25
C ASP A 172 8.87 -17.86 22.63
N SER A 173 9.27 -16.82 21.86
CA SER A 173 10.56 -16.80 21.16
C SER A 173 11.72 -16.21 21.97
N GLY A 174 11.45 -15.67 23.17
CA GLY A 174 12.46 -14.99 23.99
C GLY A 174 13.02 -13.73 23.32
N HIS A 175 12.22 -13.08 22.46
CA HIS A 175 12.64 -11.89 21.74
C HIS A 175 12.69 -10.65 22.63
N THR A 176 13.31 -9.60 22.09
CA THR A 176 13.25 -8.24 22.62
C THR A 176 12.63 -7.32 21.58
N MET A 177 11.96 -6.26 22.04
CA MET A 177 11.35 -5.25 21.20
C MET A 177 12.00 -3.89 21.38
N GLN A 178 12.33 -3.25 20.26
CA GLN A 178 12.73 -1.85 20.16
C GLN A 178 11.52 -1.04 19.69
N PHE A 179 10.78 -0.46 20.63
CA PHE A 179 9.64 0.40 20.31
C PHE A 179 10.11 1.82 20.01
N LEU A 180 10.37 2.13 18.74
CA LEU A 180 11.01 3.38 18.30
C LEU A 180 10.04 4.38 17.67
N ALA A 181 8.86 3.93 17.22
CA ALA A 181 7.81 4.78 16.64
C ALA A 181 7.47 5.99 17.51
N CYS A 182 7.12 7.11 16.87
CA CYS A 182 6.93 8.37 17.57
C CYS A 182 5.89 9.25 16.86
N SER A 183 4.92 9.78 17.62
CA SER A 183 3.91 10.68 17.07
C SER A 183 4.54 11.92 16.42
N GLY A 184 3.95 12.38 15.31
CA GLY A 184 4.43 13.51 14.52
C GLY A 184 5.63 13.23 13.62
N THR A 185 6.18 12.00 13.61
CA THR A 185 7.32 11.65 12.74
C THR A 185 7.00 11.84 11.26
N VAL A 186 7.92 12.52 10.57
CA VAL A 186 7.94 12.71 9.10
C VAL A 186 9.14 11.98 8.49
N MET A 187 9.08 11.70 7.19
CA MET A 187 10.26 11.23 6.44
C MET A 187 11.28 12.34 6.22
N LYS A 188 10.81 13.58 6.00
CA LYS A 188 11.68 14.74 5.73
C LYS A 188 11.04 16.05 6.19
N LYS A 189 11.72 16.81 7.07
CA LYS A 189 11.15 18.07 7.64
C LYS A 189 10.93 19.19 6.62
N ASN A 190 11.77 19.27 5.58
CA ASN A 190 11.86 20.42 4.67
C ASN A 190 11.40 20.11 3.23
N TRP A 191 10.26 19.41 3.11
CA TRP A 191 9.64 19.07 1.83
C TRP A 191 9.58 20.25 0.85
N GLY A 192 10.05 20.07 -0.39
CA GLY A 192 9.93 21.06 -1.45
C GLY A 192 10.65 22.39 -1.20
N LYS A 193 11.54 22.47 -0.20
CA LYS A 193 12.33 23.67 0.09
C LYS A 193 13.75 23.51 -0.45
N ALA A 194 14.18 24.47 -1.27
CA ALA A 194 15.55 24.53 -1.79
C ALA A 194 16.60 24.83 -0.71
N VAL A 195 16.17 25.32 0.46
CA VAL A 195 17.02 25.68 1.61
C VAL A 195 16.37 25.13 2.88
N PRO A 196 17.12 24.58 3.85
CA PRO A 196 16.58 24.26 5.17
C PRO A 196 15.97 25.53 5.78
N SER A 197 14.65 25.57 5.93
CA SER A 197 13.97 26.72 6.50
C SER A 197 14.01 26.63 8.02
N GLY A 198 14.95 27.35 8.66
CA GLY A 198 15.05 27.46 10.11
C GLY A 198 15.18 26.11 10.87
N PRO A 199 15.30 26.16 12.20
CA PRO A 199 15.29 24.95 13.03
C PRO A 199 13.87 24.37 13.10
N SER A 200 13.55 23.39 12.25
CA SER A 200 12.34 22.57 12.43
C SER A 200 12.61 21.49 13.50
N LYS A 201 11.85 21.52 14.60
CA LYS A 201 11.91 20.49 15.66
C LYS A 201 11.02 19.28 15.40
N ARG A 202 10.40 19.15 14.21
CA ARG A 202 9.67 17.93 13.82
C ARG A 202 10.58 16.71 13.96
N ARG A 203 10.03 15.57 14.34
CA ARG A 203 10.83 14.34 14.46
C ARG A 203 10.99 13.69 13.10
N GLU A 204 12.18 13.21 12.78
CA GLU A 204 12.42 12.49 11.52
C GLU A 204 12.53 10.99 11.75
N ILE A 205 12.14 10.22 10.74
CA ILE A 205 12.29 8.76 10.75
C ILE A 205 13.77 8.35 10.87
N TRP A 206 14.70 9.20 10.42
CA TRP A 206 16.14 8.98 10.50
C TRP A 206 16.65 8.77 11.92
N ASP A 207 16.12 9.50 12.90
CA ASP A 207 16.49 9.33 14.32
C ASP A 207 16.14 7.92 14.81
N GLN A 208 14.98 7.40 14.38
CA GLN A 208 14.53 6.05 14.72
C GLN A 208 15.37 4.98 13.99
N ILE A 209 15.69 5.19 12.72
CA ILE A 209 16.55 4.28 11.95
C ILE A 209 17.94 4.21 12.59
N ILE A 210 18.53 5.36 12.93
CA ILE A 210 19.84 5.43 13.58
C ILE A 210 19.83 4.67 14.90
N ALA A 211 18.82 4.88 15.74
CA ALA A 211 18.65 4.23 17.04
C ALA A 211 18.40 2.71 16.96
N MET A 212 17.90 2.19 15.82
CA MET A 212 17.64 0.77 15.64
C MET A 212 18.93 -0.06 15.57
N VAL A 213 18.98 -1.14 16.35
CA VAL A 213 20.12 -2.05 16.45
C VAL A 213 19.72 -3.51 16.22
N GLY A 214 20.27 -4.13 15.17
CA GLY A 214 20.25 -5.58 14.98
C GLY A 214 18.89 -6.24 14.81
N ALA A 215 17.84 -5.51 14.45
CA ALA A 215 16.50 -6.09 14.28
C ALA A 215 16.48 -7.22 13.23
N ASP A 216 15.74 -8.30 13.53
CA ASP A 216 15.48 -9.41 12.61
C ASP A 216 14.28 -9.10 11.72
N PHE A 217 13.33 -8.30 12.23
CA PHE A 217 12.29 -7.70 11.42
C PHE A 217 11.86 -6.33 11.96
N VAL A 218 11.29 -5.53 11.06
CA VAL A 218 10.83 -4.17 11.32
C VAL A 218 9.36 -4.02 10.94
N THR A 219 8.58 -3.28 11.72
CA THR A 219 7.32 -2.68 11.21
C THR A 219 7.52 -1.18 10.95
N LEU A 220 6.89 -0.66 9.89
CA LEU A 220 7.00 0.74 9.49
C LEU A 220 5.63 1.32 9.14
N SER A 221 5.26 2.43 9.78
CA SER A 221 4.13 3.28 9.38
C SER A 221 4.60 4.73 9.28
N VAL A 222 4.71 5.29 8.07
CA VAL A 222 5.17 6.68 7.89
C VAL A 222 4.62 7.25 6.58
N GLY A 223 4.46 8.57 6.52
CA GLY A 223 4.07 9.32 5.31
C GLY A 223 2.82 10.17 5.48
N GLY A 224 1.91 9.83 6.39
CA GLY A 224 0.67 10.57 6.65
C GLY A 224 0.93 12.02 7.10
N ASN A 225 1.95 12.23 7.93
CA ASN A 225 2.38 13.55 8.37
C ASN A 225 3.04 14.36 7.23
N ASP A 226 3.82 13.70 6.36
CA ASP A 226 4.48 14.33 5.21
C ASP A 226 3.46 14.93 4.23
N VAL A 227 2.35 14.21 4.01
CA VAL A 227 1.27 14.64 3.10
C VAL A 227 0.23 15.56 3.75
N GLY A 228 0.33 15.78 5.06
CA GLY A 228 -0.48 16.75 5.81
C GLY A 228 -1.88 16.26 6.15
N PHE A 229 -2.04 15.01 6.58
CA PHE A 229 -3.34 14.47 6.98
C PHE A 229 -4.02 15.26 8.11
N PHE A 230 -3.25 15.80 9.08
CA PHE A 230 -3.80 16.71 10.10
C PHE A 230 -4.46 17.93 9.46
N ASP A 231 -3.73 18.59 8.56
CA ASP A 231 -4.17 19.80 7.88
C ASP A 231 -5.46 19.51 7.10
N LEU A 232 -5.50 18.36 6.41
CA LEU A 232 -6.67 17.90 5.66
C LEU A 232 -7.90 17.70 6.55
N LEU A 233 -7.76 16.91 7.63
CA LEU A 233 -8.90 16.60 8.51
C LEU A 233 -9.37 17.85 9.26
N ASN A 234 -8.45 18.74 9.64
CA ASN A 234 -8.81 20.02 10.22
C ASN A 234 -9.51 20.94 9.20
N ALA A 235 -9.03 21.00 7.95
CA ALA A 235 -9.65 21.79 6.89
C ALA A 235 -11.05 21.28 6.52
N CYS A 236 -11.26 19.95 6.52
CA CYS A 236 -12.47 19.37 5.96
C CYS A 236 -13.50 18.93 7.02
N LEU A 237 -13.07 18.61 8.24
CA LEU A 237 -13.93 18.02 9.26
C LEU A 237 -14.00 18.86 10.54
N TYR A 238 -12.86 19.00 11.22
CA TYR A 238 -12.86 19.44 12.61
C TYR A 238 -13.01 20.94 12.77
N ARG A 239 -12.42 21.70 11.83
CA ARG A 239 -12.39 23.16 11.90
C ARG A 239 -11.88 23.65 13.25
N PHE A 240 -10.81 23.07 13.81
CA PHE A 240 -10.28 23.50 15.12
C PHE A 240 -9.91 24.99 15.13
N TYR A 241 -9.51 25.52 13.97
CA TYR A 241 -9.21 26.94 13.79
C TYR A 241 -10.49 27.81 13.64
N GLY A 242 -11.68 27.23 13.74
CA GLY A 242 -12.97 27.92 13.64
C GLY A 242 -13.07 28.74 12.35
N PRO A 243 -13.39 30.04 12.42
CA PRO A 243 -13.45 30.94 11.26
C PRO A 243 -12.16 31.01 10.44
N ALA A 244 -11.00 30.77 11.06
CA ALA A 244 -9.69 30.81 10.39
C ALA A 244 -9.30 29.47 9.76
N SER A 245 -10.18 28.46 9.76
CA SER A 245 -9.88 27.15 9.19
C SER A 245 -9.62 27.25 7.68
N PRO A 246 -8.59 26.56 7.15
CA PRO A 246 -8.27 26.63 5.73
C PRO A 246 -9.37 26.03 4.85
N ASP A 247 -9.36 26.40 3.56
CA ASP A 247 -10.28 25.83 2.58
C ASP A 247 -10.03 24.33 2.38
N CYS A 248 -11.10 23.54 2.41
CA CYS A 248 -11.01 22.09 2.32
C CYS A 248 -10.52 21.66 0.92
N ALA A 249 -11.05 22.24 -0.16
CA ALA A 249 -10.71 21.86 -1.53
C ALA A 249 -9.26 22.20 -1.90
N LYS A 250 -8.75 23.34 -1.43
CA LYS A 250 -7.34 23.74 -1.59
C LYS A 250 -6.41 22.81 -0.83
N THR A 251 -6.71 22.48 0.42
CA THR A 251 -5.88 21.58 1.25
C THR A 251 -5.87 20.16 0.67
N THR A 252 -7.05 19.66 0.29
CA THR A 252 -7.30 18.46 -0.51
C THR A 252 -6.36 18.36 -1.72
N LYS A 253 -6.37 19.37 -2.58
CA LYS A 253 -5.51 19.41 -3.77
C LYS A 253 -4.03 19.37 -3.39
N ALA A 254 -3.63 20.15 -2.38
CA ALA A 254 -2.24 20.18 -1.91
C ALA A 254 -1.77 18.82 -1.36
N THR A 255 -2.59 18.14 -0.56
CA THR A 255 -2.31 16.79 -0.05
C THR A 255 -2.15 15.80 -1.20
N ARG A 256 -3.05 15.80 -2.18
CA ARG A 256 -2.93 14.91 -3.35
C ARG A 256 -1.67 15.18 -4.17
N THR A 257 -1.32 16.46 -4.37
CA THR A 257 -0.08 16.84 -5.04
C THR A 257 1.16 16.33 -4.30
N LYS A 258 1.17 16.35 -2.96
CA LYS A 258 2.27 15.77 -2.18
C LYS A 258 2.36 14.26 -2.36
N ILE A 259 1.24 13.53 -2.25
CA ILE A 259 1.19 12.07 -2.40
C ILE A 259 1.72 11.63 -3.77
N MET A 260 1.25 12.29 -4.84
CA MET A 260 1.62 11.96 -6.22
C MET A 260 2.96 12.53 -6.66
N GLY A 261 3.60 13.35 -5.82
CA GLY A 261 4.85 14.02 -6.15
C GLY A 261 6.05 13.08 -6.16
N GLY A 262 6.99 13.31 -7.08
CA GLY A 262 8.22 12.51 -7.17
C GLY A 262 9.09 12.55 -5.90
N GLU A 263 9.01 13.63 -5.12
CA GLU A 263 9.69 13.72 -3.82
C GLU A 263 9.16 12.69 -2.81
N PHE A 264 7.86 12.32 -2.85
CA PHE A 264 7.23 11.30 -1.98
C PHE A 264 7.85 9.95 -2.24
N LYS A 265 7.76 9.54 -3.50
CA LYS A 265 8.37 8.30 -3.98
C LYS A 265 9.88 8.25 -3.70
N GLY A 266 10.61 9.32 -3.99
CA GLY A 266 12.06 9.38 -3.77
C GLY A 266 12.44 9.24 -2.30
N THR A 267 11.79 10.01 -1.43
CA THR A 267 12.08 10.00 0.02
C THR A 267 11.69 8.68 0.66
N TYR A 268 10.54 8.12 0.29
CA TYR A 268 10.10 6.82 0.82
C TYR A 268 11.07 5.70 0.45
N ASN A 269 11.60 5.69 -0.78
CA ASN A 269 12.63 4.72 -1.17
C ASN A 269 13.90 4.88 -0.33
N MET A 270 14.38 6.11 -0.09
CA MET A 270 15.55 6.34 0.76
C MET A 270 15.34 5.82 2.19
N VAL A 271 14.14 5.99 2.76
CA VAL A 271 13.79 5.45 4.09
C VAL A 271 13.87 3.93 4.09
N LEU A 272 13.28 3.26 3.10
CA LEU A 272 13.32 1.80 2.99
C LEU A 272 14.74 1.28 2.78
N ASP A 273 15.53 1.93 1.92
CA ASP A 273 16.92 1.58 1.64
C ASP A 273 17.76 1.66 2.94
N ALA A 274 17.63 2.74 3.70
CA ALA A 274 18.36 2.91 4.95
C ALA A 274 17.96 1.89 6.04
N ILE A 275 16.70 1.45 6.08
CA ILE A 275 16.28 0.37 6.99
C ILE A 275 16.88 -0.97 6.52
N LEU A 276 16.90 -1.25 5.21
CA LEU A 276 17.51 -2.47 4.67
C LEU A 276 19.02 -2.53 4.92
N GLU A 277 19.71 -1.39 4.87
CA GLU A 277 21.15 -1.29 5.16
C GLU A 277 21.49 -1.67 6.61
N LYS A 278 20.53 -1.55 7.55
CA LYS A 278 20.74 -1.96 8.95
C LYS A 278 20.88 -3.46 9.14
N ASN A 279 20.41 -4.27 8.19
CA ASN A 279 20.58 -5.71 8.22
C ASN A 279 20.59 -6.32 6.81
N PRO A 280 21.76 -6.74 6.28
CA PRO A 280 21.87 -7.32 4.94
C PRO A 280 21.36 -8.77 4.86
N ALA A 281 20.93 -9.38 5.96
CA ALA A 281 20.46 -10.76 5.94
C ALA A 281 19.25 -10.96 5.01
N GLU A 282 19.26 -12.05 4.25
CA GLU A 282 18.13 -12.48 3.40
C GLU A 282 16.89 -12.88 4.21
N SER A 283 17.03 -13.08 5.53
CA SER A 283 15.92 -13.33 6.46
C SER A 283 15.33 -12.04 7.04
N PHE A 284 15.99 -10.89 6.91
CA PHE A 284 15.49 -9.60 7.41
C PHE A 284 14.22 -9.20 6.67
N ARG A 285 13.24 -8.65 7.38
CA ARG A 285 11.96 -8.22 6.79
C ARG A 285 11.53 -6.85 7.28
N ILE A 286 10.91 -6.07 6.40
CA ILE A 286 10.25 -4.80 6.72
C ILE A 286 8.76 -4.93 6.39
N PHE A 287 7.89 -4.85 7.39
CA PHE A 287 6.44 -4.82 7.27
C PHE A 287 5.97 -3.39 7.21
N VAL A 288 5.69 -2.92 6.00
CA VAL A 288 5.22 -1.57 5.76
C VAL A 288 3.70 -1.56 5.82
N THR A 289 3.16 -0.87 6.81
CA THR A 289 1.71 -0.70 6.98
C THR A 289 1.22 0.58 6.30
N GLY A 290 -0.02 0.55 5.81
CA GLY A 290 -0.73 1.73 5.31
C GLY A 290 -1.54 2.46 6.38
N TYR A 291 -2.47 3.29 5.92
CA TYR A 291 -3.48 3.99 6.72
C TYR A 291 -4.88 3.51 6.33
N GLY A 292 -5.85 3.61 7.25
CA GLY A 292 -7.21 3.15 6.99
C GLY A 292 -8.04 4.17 6.22
N LYS A 293 -9.01 3.69 5.45
CA LYS A 293 -10.19 4.48 5.07
C LYS A 293 -10.99 4.76 6.34
N PHE A 294 -11.50 5.98 6.44
CA PHE A 294 -12.11 6.47 7.67
C PHE A 294 -13.60 6.16 7.76
N PHE A 295 -14.29 6.23 6.62
CA PHE A 295 -15.73 6.04 6.53
C PHE A 295 -16.06 4.74 5.83
N ASP A 296 -17.25 4.21 6.10
CA ASP A 296 -17.83 3.12 5.35
C ASP A 296 -17.79 3.36 3.83
N GLU A 297 -17.69 2.27 3.07
CA GLU A 297 -17.58 2.29 1.60
C GLU A 297 -18.93 2.15 0.88
N GLU A 298 -20.01 1.71 1.55
CA GLU A 298 -21.35 1.77 0.98
C GLU A 298 -21.84 3.22 0.82
N LEU A 299 -21.33 4.13 1.67
CA LEU A 299 -21.52 5.57 1.55
C LEU A 299 -23.01 5.95 1.47
N THR A 300 -23.82 5.38 2.37
CA THR A 300 -25.25 5.70 2.49
C THR A 300 -25.47 7.16 2.86
N ASP A 301 -26.66 7.72 2.62
CA ASP A 301 -26.97 9.11 2.97
C ASP A 301 -27.17 9.38 4.48
N GLU A 302 -27.14 8.34 5.32
CA GLU A 302 -27.48 8.37 6.75
C GLU A 302 -26.70 9.46 7.51
N CYS A 303 -25.42 9.64 7.20
CA CYS A 303 -24.57 10.63 7.88
C CYS A 303 -24.44 11.97 7.15
N ASN A 304 -25.19 12.22 6.07
CA ASN A 304 -25.08 13.48 5.34
C ASN A 304 -25.36 14.71 6.21
N ASN A 305 -26.15 14.56 7.28
CA ASN A 305 -26.44 15.64 8.23
C ASN A 305 -25.54 15.63 9.47
N SER A 306 -24.69 14.61 9.63
CA SER A 306 -23.74 14.46 10.73
C SER A 306 -22.51 15.36 10.54
N SER A 307 -21.79 15.64 11.62
CA SER A 307 -20.57 16.46 11.59
C SER A 307 -19.67 16.20 12.79
N PHE A 308 -18.36 16.16 12.52
CA PHE A 308 -17.29 16.18 13.52
C PHE A 308 -16.79 17.59 13.87
N GLY A 309 -17.39 18.65 13.32
CA GLY A 309 -16.94 20.03 13.57
C GLY A 309 -16.96 20.39 15.05
N TYR A 310 -15.87 21.00 15.52
CA TYR A 310 -15.65 21.32 16.93
C TYR A 310 -16.52 22.50 17.40
N TRP A 311 -16.62 23.56 16.60
CA TRP A 311 -17.30 24.80 16.97
C TRP A 311 -18.73 24.86 16.46
N PHE A 312 -19.63 25.45 17.26
CA PHE A 312 -20.97 25.81 16.77
C PHE A 312 -20.83 26.76 15.55
N GLY A 313 -21.60 26.51 14.49
CA GLY A 313 -21.53 27.28 13.24
C GLY A 313 -20.39 26.91 12.27
N TYR A 314 -19.36 26.19 12.69
CA TYR A 314 -18.25 25.75 11.83
C TYR A 314 -18.20 24.22 11.74
N ARG A 315 -19.28 23.65 11.20
CA ARG A 315 -19.56 22.21 11.21
C ARG A 315 -19.80 21.67 9.80
N PRO A 316 -18.72 21.38 9.04
CA PRO A 316 -18.84 20.73 7.74
C PRO A 316 -19.66 19.44 7.88
N LYS A 317 -20.57 19.24 6.94
CA LYS A 317 -21.42 18.06 6.89
C LYS A 317 -20.65 16.88 6.29
N LEU A 318 -20.89 15.69 6.83
CA LEU A 318 -20.29 14.44 6.36
C LEU A 318 -21.07 13.88 5.16
N THR A 319 -21.23 14.70 4.12
CA THR A 319 -21.87 14.28 2.88
C THR A 319 -21.15 13.07 2.28
N VAL A 320 -21.85 12.30 1.45
CA VAL A 320 -21.27 11.20 0.66
C VAL A 320 -19.99 11.66 -0.06
N GLU A 321 -20.02 12.85 -0.65
CA GLU A 321 -18.87 13.44 -1.35
C GLU A 321 -17.66 13.62 -0.42
N VAL A 322 -17.85 14.24 0.74
CA VAL A 322 -16.77 14.46 1.72
C VAL A 322 -16.20 13.14 2.22
N ARG A 323 -17.06 12.17 2.58
CA ARG A 323 -16.62 10.85 3.06
C ARG A 323 -15.86 10.08 1.99
N ARG A 324 -16.37 10.04 0.76
CA ARG A 324 -15.72 9.42 -0.39
C ARG A 324 -14.35 10.02 -0.63
N TYR A 325 -14.27 11.35 -0.64
CA TYR A 325 -13.02 12.05 -0.89
C TYR A 325 -11.95 11.75 0.17
N LEU A 326 -12.33 11.73 1.45
CA LEU A 326 -11.39 11.40 2.53
C LEU A 326 -10.90 9.95 2.45
N ASN A 327 -11.78 9.00 2.10
CA ASN A 327 -11.39 7.63 1.83
C ASN A 327 -10.45 7.52 0.62
N ASP A 328 -10.71 8.26 -0.46
CA ASP A 328 -9.87 8.29 -1.67
C ASP A 328 -8.44 8.77 -1.38
N ILE A 329 -8.28 9.75 -0.48
CA ILE A 329 -6.94 10.21 -0.08
C ILE A 329 -6.16 9.12 0.67
N SER A 330 -6.78 8.45 1.66
CA SER A 330 -6.12 7.33 2.35
C SER A 330 -5.77 6.21 1.38
N GLN A 331 -6.69 5.87 0.48
CA GLN A 331 -6.46 4.86 -0.56
C GLN A 331 -5.33 5.26 -1.51
N THR A 332 -5.32 6.50 -2.00
CA THR A 332 -4.27 7.00 -2.90
C THR A 332 -2.89 6.92 -2.25
N LEU A 333 -2.78 7.26 -0.96
CA LEU A 333 -1.52 7.12 -0.23
C LEU A 333 -1.07 5.65 -0.15
N ASN A 334 -1.99 4.75 0.21
CA ASN A 334 -1.72 3.31 0.24
C ASN A 334 -1.32 2.75 -1.13
N ASP A 335 -1.95 3.21 -2.21
CA ASP A 335 -1.65 2.78 -3.57
C ASP A 335 -0.24 3.21 -3.98
N VAL A 336 0.16 4.44 -3.66
CA VAL A 336 1.52 4.93 -3.91
C VAL A 336 2.55 4.17 -3.08
N ILE A 337 2.30 3.93 -1.78
CA ILE A 337 3.22 3.15 -0.93
C ILE A 337 3.34 1.70 -1.44
N SER A 338 2.21 1.04 -1.73
CA SER A 338 2.22 -0.33 -2.26
C SER A 338 2.90 -0.41 -3.63
N GLN A 339 2.71 0.59 -4.50
CA GLN A 339 3.41 0.69 -5.77
C GLN A 339 4.93 0.84 -5.56
N ILE A 340 5.36 1.71 -4.65
CA ILE A 340 6.78 1.87 -4.30
C ILE A 340 7.36 0.53 -3.91
N ILE A 341 6.69 -0.24 -3.05
CA ILE A 341 7.17 -1.55 -2.58
C ILE A 341 7.19 -2.58 -3.71
N ARG A 342 6.12 -2.68 -4.52
CA ARG A 342 6.03 -3.63 -5.65
C ARG A 342 7.10 -3.40 -6.72
N GLU A 343 7.52 -2.16 -6.93
CA GLU A 343 8.56 -1.82 -7.91
C GLU A 343 9.99 -2.15 -7.42
N ARG A 344 10.16 -2.53 -6.14
CA ARG A 344 11.47 -2.92 -5.59
C ARG A 344 11.82 -4.33 -6.02
N LYS A 345 13.11 -4.54 -6.30
CA LYS A 345 13.67 -5.87 -6.57
C LYS A 345 13.92 -6.68 -5.30
N ASP A 346 14.01 -6.00 -4.16
CA ASP A 346 14.29 -6.59 -2.86
C ASP A 346 12.99 -7.07 -2.19
N GLY A 347 12.80 -8.39 -2.14
CA GLY A 347 11.63 -9.03 -1.56
C GLY A 347 11.55 -8.98 -0.03
N ARG A 348 12.52 -8.33 0.64
CA ARG A 348 12.52 -8.16 2.11
C ARG A 348 11.54 -7.09 2.57
N VAL A 349 11.07 -6.21 1.67
CA VAL A 349 10.06 -5.19 1.97
C VAL A 349 8.68 -5.70 1.61
N ILE A 350 7.78 -5.74 2.60
CA ILE A 350 6.47 -6.36 2.51
C ILE A 350 5.40 -5.31 2.77
N TRP A 351 4.45 -5.20 1.84
CA TRP A 351 3.27 -4.36 2.00
C TRP A 351 2.21 -5.09 2.83
N VAL A 352 1.75 -4.46 3.91
CA VAL A 352 0.72 -5.00 4.82
C VAL A 352 -0.58 -4.23 4.60
N ASN A 353 -1.47 -4.79 3.78
CA ASN A 353 -2.78 -4.21 3.50
C ASN A 353 -3.83 -4.65 4.52
N TRP A 354 -3.85 -3.99 5.67
CA TRP A 354 -4.80 -4.26 6.76
C TRP A 354 -6.15 -3.56 6.62
N ASP A 355 -6.26 -2.52 5.76
CA ASP A 355 -7.46 -1.67 5.69
C ASP A 355 -8.75 -2.48 5.52
N PRO A 356 -8.84 -3.52 4.69
CA PRO A 356 -10.12 -4.21 4.53
C PRO A 356 -10.58 -5.02 5.76
N LYS A 357 -9.71 -5.28 6.75
CA LYS A 357 -10.15 -5.83 8.04
C LYS A 357 -11.04 -4.85 8.83
N PHE A 358 -11.06 -3.56 8.47
CA PHE A 358 -11.92 -2.55 9.10
C PHE A 358 -13.35 -2.51 8.51
N GLN A 359 -13.70 -3.37 7.54
CA GLN A 359 -15.06 -3.41 7.00
C GLN A 359 -16.07 -3.75 8.11
N GLY A 360 -17.13 -2.95 8.26
CA GLY A 360 -18.09 -3.08 9.36
C GLY A 360 -17.71 -2.32 10.62
N HIS A 361 -16.54 -1.66 10.64
CA HIS A 361 -15.93 -1.02 11.80
C HIS A 361 -15.51 0.44 11.55
N ARG A 362 -15.91 1.04 10.43
CA ARG A 362 -15.59 2.44 10.10
C ARG A 362 -16.63 3.40 10.66
N PHE A 363 -16.42 4.70 10.46
CA PHE A 363 -17.48 5.67 10.72
C PHE A 363 -18.59 5.56 9.67
N CYS A 364 -19.82 5.82 10.10
CA CYS A 364 -21.00 5.80 9.23
C CYS A 364 -21.32 4.44 8.57
N GLU A 365 -21.14 3.35 9.31
CA GLU A 365 -21.57 2.03 8.82
C GLU A 365 -23.11 1.98 8.71
N PRO A 366 -23.67 1.32 7.69
CA PRO A 366 -25.11 1.29 7.42
C PRO A 366 -25.93 0.85 8.64
N GLY A 367 -26.91 1.66 9.04
CA GLY A 367 -27.81 1.35 10.16
C GLY A 367 -27.18 1.50 11.55
N LYS A 368 -25.93 2.00 11.64
CA LYS A 368 -25.20 2.19 12.91
C LYS A 368 -25.03 3.66 13.28
N GLY A 369 -25.62 4.60 12.52
CA GLY A 369 -25.41 6.03 12.69
C GLY A 369 -23.96 6.44 12.40
N LEU A 370 -23.54 7.60 12.91
CA LEU A 370 -22.17 8.08 12.69
C LEU A 370 -21.11 7.15 13.29
N MET A 371 -21.41 6.55 14.44
CA MET A 371 -20.55 5.60 15.13
C MET A 371 -21.38 4.78 16.12
N ASP A 372 -20.84 3.61 16.47
CA ASP A 372 -21.35 2.71 17.48
C ASP A 372 -20.19 2.14 18.34
N GLN A 373 -20.47 1.09 19.11
CA GLN A 373 -19.46 0.39 19.91
C GLN A 373 -18.43 -0.36 19.06
N ASP A 374 -18.80 -0.78 17.85
CA ASP A 374 -17.95 -1.55 16.93
C ASP A 374 -17.10 -0.66 16.02
N THR A 375 -17.30 0.66 16.06
CA THR A 375 -16.48 1.60 15.31
C THR A 375 -15.06 1.62 15.87
N TRP A 376 -14.07 1.20 15.10
CA TRP A 376 -12.67 1.03 15.52
C TRP A 376 -11.82 2.29 15.42
N PHE A 377 -12.39 3.45 15.17
CA PHE A 377 -11.69 4.72 15.19
C PHE A 377 -12.15 5.58 16.36
N TYR A 378 -11.23 6.35 16.96
CA TYR A 378 -11.61 7.39 17.90
C TYR A 378 -12.21 8.59 17.17
N ASP A 379 -13.29 9.09 17.72
CA ASP A 379 -14.04 10.26 17.27
C ASP A 379 -13.70 11.51 18.10
N THR A 380 -14.46 12.59 17.87
CA THR A 380 -14.34 13.84 18.63
C THR A 380 -14.86 13.78 20.05
N SER A 381 -15.37 12.64 20.55
CA SER A 381 -15.85 12.53 21.93
C SER A 381 -14.73 12.85 22.94
N PHE A 382 -14.89 14.00 23.59
CA PHE A 382 -13.93 14.54 24.54
C PHE A 382 -14.04 13.80 25.87
N ARG A 383 -13.05 12.94 26.17
CA ARG A 383 -12.84 12.43 27.53
C ARG A 383 -11.65 13.15 28.13
N THR A 384 -11.90 13.92 29.19
CA THR A 384 -10.93 14.85 29.80
C THR A 384 -9.87 14.13 30.61
N THR A 385 -8.59 14.46 30.39
CA THR A 385 -7.58 14.59 31.46
C THR A 385 -6.64 15.75 31.13
N ASN A 386 -6.18 16.42 32.19
CA ASN A 386 -5.40 17.66 32.18
C ASN A 386 -4.06 17.50 31.42
N ILE A 387 -4.05 17.94 30.17
CA ILE A 387 -2.88 18.02 29.27
C ILE A 387 -1.94 19.19 29.62
N GLY A 388 -2.33 20.02 30.59
CA GLY A 388 -1.60 21.20 31.03
C GLY A 388 -2.08 22.48 30.36
N VAL A 389 -1.55 23.60 30.85
CA VAL A 389 -1.88 24.94 30.38
C VAL A 389 -1.21 25.18 29.03
N VAL A 390 -2.00 25.39 27.97
CA VAL A 390 -1.47 25.89 26.69
C VAL A 390 -1.77 27.38 26.63
N ASP A 391 -0.71 28.17 26.50
CA ASP A 391 -0.81 29.61 26.28
C ASP A 391 -1.07 29.88 24.80
N SER A 392 -2.22 30.47 24.48
CA SER A 392 -2.63 30.77 23.10
C SER A 392 -1.70 31.74 22.38
N ARG A 393 -0.87 32.52 23.09
CA ARG A 393 0.07 33.47 22.49
C ARG A 393 1.36 32.79 22.09
N THR A 394 1.84 31.88 22.94
CA THR A 394 3.15 31.24 22.78
C THR A 394 3.05 29.82 22.25
N CYS A 395 1.87 29.19 22.18
CA CYS A 395 1.75 27.81 21.70
C CYS A 395 2.18 27.63 20.24
N VAL A 396 2.01 28.66 19.41
CA VAL A 396 2.50 28.69 18.02
C VAL A 396 4.03 28.73 17.97
N GLU A 397 4.65 29.31 19.00
CA GLU A 397 6.11 29.46 19.17
C GLU A 397 6.73 28.35 20.04
N ASN A 398 5.91 27.50 20.66
CA ASN A 398 6.34 26.49 21.62
C ASN A 398 6.83 25.22 20.90
N GLU A 399 7.87 24.59 21.46
CA GLU A 399 8.49 23.35 21.01
C GLU A 399 7.48 22.21 20.78
N MET A 400 6.36 22.26 21.50
CA MET A 400 5.30 21.28 21.43
C MET A 400 4.55 21.29 20.09
N VAL A 401 4.30 22.45 19.46
CA VAL A 401 3.63 22.53 18.14
C VAL A 401 4.59 22.17 17.00
N GLU A 402 5.87 22.49 17.15
CA GLU A 402 6.91 22.07 16.20
C GLU A 402 7.12 20.55 16.19
N SER A 403 6.70 19.82 17.23
CA SER A 403 6.79 18.36 17.28
C SER A 403 5.99 17.67 16.16
N GLY A 404 4.95 18.33 15.64
CA GLY A 404 4.03 17.76 14.64
C GLY A 404 2.99 16.79 15.22
N ASP A 405 2.90 16.66 16.54
CA ASP A 405 1.85 15.87 17.19
C ASP A 405 0.47 16.51 16.98
N TRP A 406 -0.48 15.73 16.45
CA TRP A 406 -1.79 16.25 16.06
C TRP A 406 -2.63 16.76 17.23
N GLY A 407 -2.43 16.20 18.43
CA GLY A 407 -3.20 16.54 19.61
C GLY A 407 -2.77 17.91 20.10
N ILE A 408 -1.46 18.12 20.17
CA ILE A 408 -0.88 19.42 20.49
C ILE A 408 -1.28 20.47 19.44
N LEU A 409 -1.27 20.12 18.14
CA LEU A 409 -1.71 21.02 17.07
C LEU A 409 -3.19 21.40 17.23
N ALA A 410 -4.08 20.42 17.47
CA ALA A 410 -5.50 20.67 17.69
C ALA A 410 -5.73 21.56 18.92
N LEU A 411 -5.01 21.30 20.01
CA LEU A 411 -5.11 22.07 21.25
C LEU A 411 -4.69 23.52 21.08
N CYS A 412 -3.55 23.76 20.43
CA CYS A 412 -3.11 25.12 20.15
C CYS A 412 -4.09 25.82 19.20
N ALA A 413 -4.58 25.13 18.16
CA ALA A 413 -5.59 25.67 17.26
C ALA A 413 -6.86 26.11 18.01
N ILE A 414 -7.39 25.26 18.89
CA ILE A 414 -8.57 25.56 19.70
C ILE A 414 -8.29 26.76 20.63
N ALA A 415 -7.13 26.78 21.30
CA ALA A 415 -6.74 27.85 22.23
C ALA A 415 -6.66 29.22 21.52
N VAL A 416 -5.96 29.26 20.39
CA VAL A 416 -5.78 30.46 19.55
C VAL A 416 -7.13 30.93 19.02
N THR A 417 -7.95 30.02 18.50
CA THR A 417 -9.27 30.37 17.98
C THR A 417 -10.18 30.92 19.06
N HIS A 418 -10.22 30.30 20.24
CA HIS A 418 -11.02 30.83 21.34
C HIS A 418 -10.53 32.20 21.82
N ALA A 419 -9.21 32.43 21.85
CA ALA A 419 -8.66 33.74 22.20
C ALA A 419 -9.05 34.83 21.19
N ASN A 420 -9.08 34.50 19.89
CA ASN A 420 -9.45 35.43 18.83
C ASN A 420 -10.97 35.61 18.67
N TYR A 421 -11.75 34.59 19.04
CA TYR A 421 -13.21 34.55 18.91
C TYR A 421 -13.84 34.11 20.25
N PRO A 422 -13.83 34.98 21.28
CA PRO A 422 -14.22 34.60 22.65
C PRO A 422 -15.71 34.23 22.82
N ASN A 423 -16.55 34.55 21.84
CA ASN A 423 -17.97 34.18 21.81
C ASN A 423 -18.24 32.89 21.04
N LEU A 424 -17.20 32.23 20.51
CA LEU A 424 -17.33 31.00 19.74
C LEU A 424 -17.42 29.81 20.70
N GLU A 425 -18.58 29.17 20.73
CA GLU A 425 -18.86 28.05 21.63
C GLU A 425 -18.53 26.70 20.96
N PRO A 426 -17.95 25.73 21.69
CA PRO A 426 -17.80 24.37 21.19
C PRO A 426 -19.15 23.66 21.13
N VAL A 427 -19.24 22.62 20.29
CA VAL A 427 -20.43 21.78 20.13
C VAL A 427 -20.72 20.94 21.37
N ALA A 428 -19.68 20.49 22.06
CA ALA A 428 -19.79 19.62 23.22
C ALA A 428 -19.01 20.21 24.40
N GLY A 429 -19.64 20.24 25.58
CA GLY A 429 -19.08 20.85 26.78
C GLY A 429 -19.22 22.37 26.84
N LYS A 430 -18.78 22.98 27.94
CA LYS A 430 -18.60 24.43 28.06
C LYS A 430 -17.11 24.71 28.18
N ILE A 431 -16.61 25.74 27.50
CA ILE A 431 -15.27 26.26 27.79
C ILE A 431 -15.37 27.02 29.11
N ARG A 432 -14.88 26.43 30.21
CA ARG A 432 -14.89 27.11 31.52
C ARG A 432 -13.75 28.11 31.57
N THR A 433 -14.04 29.36 31.23
CA THR A 433 -13.08 30.46 31.32
C THR A 433 -13.07 31.08 32.72
N ARG A 434 -12.06 30.75 33.54
CA ARG A 434 -11.56 31.67 34.58
C ARG A 434 -10.03 31.65 34.59
N GLY A 435 -9.43 32.73 34.06
CA GLY A 435 -8.08 33.15 34.43
C GLY A 435 -6.90 32.45 33.76
N GLY A 436 -6.93 32.28 32.43
CA GLY A 436 -5.74 31.92 31.67
C GLY A 436 -5.28 30.46 31.78
N ARG A 437 -6.19 29.52 32.05
CA ARG A 437 -5.90 28.09 31.99
C ARG A 437 -6.99 27.32 31.21
N ASP A 438 -6.49 26.35 30.44
CA ASP A 438 -7.13 25.31 29.61
C ASP A 438 -7.67 25.66 28.22
N PRO A 439 -7.04 25.13 27.15
CA PRO A 439 -7.77 24.66 25.99
C PRO A 439 -8.31 23.26 26.25
N PHE A 440 -9.62 23.16 26.18
CA PHE A 440 -10.34 21.90 26.03
C PHE A 440 -9.95 21.26 24.69
N GLY A 441 -9.24 20.14 24.71
CA GLY A 441 -9.06 19.32 23.51
C GLY A 441 -8.91 17.84 23.83
N PRO A 442 -8.76 16.99 22.81
CA PRO A 442 -8.83 15.55 22.97
C PRO A 442 -7.71 15.06 23.90
N LYS A 443 -8.04 14.08 24.75
CA LYS A 443 -7.15 13.39 25.71
C LYS A 443 -5.75 13.15 25.14
N ASP A 444 -5.76 12.66 23.91
CA ASP A 444 -4.62 12.23 23.12
C ASP A 444 -4.94 12.64 21.67
N ALA A 445 -3.93 12.82 20.82
CA ALA A 445 -4.04 13.10 19.39
C ALA A 445 -4.76 12.01 18.55
N ARG A 446 -5.53 11.14 19.20
CA ARG A 446 -6.04 9.85 18.74
C ARG A 446 -7.16 9.93 17.71
N LEU A 447 -7.62 11.13 17.35
CA LEU A 447 -8.67 11.30 16.36
C LEU A 447 -8.33 10.57 15.05
N PHE A 448 -9.25 9.77 14.52
CA PHE A 448 -9.02 8.85 13.38
C PHE A 448 -7.87 7.85 13.56
N HIS A 449 -7.30 7.71 14.76
CA HIS A 449 -6.41 6.60 15.07
C HIS A 449 -7.26 5.37 15.45
N PRO A 450 -6.79 4.16 15.14
CA PRO A 450 -7.44 2.94 15.61
C PRO A 450 -7.59 2.88 17.14
N LYS A 451 -8.71 2.32 17.60
CA LYS A 451 -8.90 1.82 18.96
C LYS A 451 -8.10 0.51 19.15
N PRO A 452 -7.95 -0.01 20.38
CA PRO A 452 -7.25 -1.28 20.63
C PRO A 452 -7.69 -2.43 19.71
N GLU A 453 -8.99 -2.55 19.42
CA GLU A 453 -9.55 -3.58 18.54
C GLU A 453 -9.08 -3.40 17.08
N GLY A 454 -9.07 -2.17 16.58
CA GLY A 454 -8.52 -1.88 15.25
C GLY A 454 -7.02 -2.13 15.17
N TYR A 455 -6.26 -1.80 16.23
CA TYR A 455 -4.84 -2.15 16.30
C TYR A 455 -4.60 -3.66 16.37
N ALA A 456 -5.50 -4.42 16.99
CA ALA A 456 -5.46 -5.88 16.99
C ALA A 456 -5.59 -6.42 15.56
N ALA A 457 -6.51 -5.88 14.75
CA ALA A 457 -6.67 -6.27 13.36
C ALA A 457 -5.42 -5.96 12.51
N ILE A 458 -4.72 -4.85 12.78
CA ILE A 458 -3.44 -4.54 12.12
C ILE A 458 -2.37 -5.56 12.51
N ALA A 459 -2.23 -5.87 13.80
CA ALA A 459 -1.28 -6.86 14.29
C ALA A 459 -1.58 -8.25 13.72
N GLU A 460 -2.86 -8.66 13.69
CA GLU A 460 -3.31 -9.92 13.09
C GLU A 460 -2.96 -9.99 11.60
N GLN A 461 -3.15 -8.90 10.84
CA GLN A 461 -2.76 -8.90 9.43
C GLN A 461 -1.27 -9.15 9.24
N ILE A 462 -0.41 -8.65 10.13
CA ILE A 462 1.03 -8.92 10.09
C ILE A 462 1.30 -10.40 10.41
N VAL A 463 0.63 -10.95 11.43
CA VAL A 463 0.74 -12.36 11.82
C VAL A 463 0.31 -13.31 10.70
N GLU A 464 -0.79 -13.01 10.00
CA GLU A 464 -1.29 -13.81 8.86
C GLU A 464 -0.30 -13.90 7.70
N MET A 465 0.64 -12.95 7.61
CA MET A 465 1.66 -12.99 6.57
C MET A 465 2.81 -13.96 6.92
N TRP A 466 2.83 -14.54 8.12
CA TRP A 466 3.87 -15.47 8.61
C TRP A 466 3.59 -16.95 8.24
N PRO A 467 4.60 -17.76 7.81
CA PRO A 467 5.97 -17.37 7.48
C PRO A 467 6.02 -16.62 6.14
N TYR A 468 6.88 -15.62 6.07
CA TYR A 468 6.89 -14.70 4.94
C TYR A 468 7.57 -15.30 3.71
N SER A 469 6.77 -15.62 2.68
CA SER A 469 7.26 -15.98 1.35
C SER A 469 6.82 -14.95 0.31
N HIS A 470 7.53 -14.89 -0.82
CA HIS A 470 7.15 -14.02 -1.94
C HIS A 470 5.75 -14.37 -2.51
N GLU A 471 5.29 -15.61 -2.31
CA GLU A 471 3.96 -16.08 -2.71
C GLU A 471 2.84 -15.54 -1.80
N THR A 472 3.11 -15.35 -0.50
CA THR A 472 2.17 -14.76 0.46
C THR A 472 1.73 -13.34 0.03
N GLN A 473 2.63 -12.59 -0.61
CA GLN A 473 2.35 -11.25 -1.15
C GLN A 473 1.33 -11.29 -2.31
N ILE A 474 1.50 -12.23 -3.25
CA ILE A 474 0.66 -12.39 -4.45
C ILE A 474 -0.73 -12.97 -4.08
N GLY A 475 -0.79 -13.86 -3.10
CA GLY A 475 -2.04 -14.46 -2.63
C GLY A 475 -3.02 -13.44 -2.03
N SER A 476 -2.52 -12.48 -1.24
CA SER A 476 -3.34 -11.41 -0.66
C SER A 476 -3.91 -10.44 -1.71
N GLU A 477 -3.20 -10.25 -2.84
CA GLU A 477 -3.62 -9.37 -3.93
C GLU A 477 -4.60 -10.05 -4.90
N ARG A 478 -4.47 -11.37 -5.16
CA ARG A 478 -5.37 -12.10 -6.08
C ARG A 478 -6.80 -12.27 -5.56
N GLY A 479 -7.03 -12.17 -4.26
CA GLY A 479 -8.38 -12.22 -3.66
C GLY A 479 -9.25 -10.98 -3.91
N ARG A 480 -8.71 -9.89 -4.50
CA ARG A 480 -9.40 -8.59 -4.55
C ARG A 480 -9.56 -7.92 -5.92
N PHE A 481 -9.12 -8.53 -7.01
CA PHE A 481 -9.40 -7.97 -8.35
C PHE A 481 -10.82 -8.31 -8.81
N LYS A 482 -11.81 -7.55 -8.36
CA LYS A 482 -12.96 -7.22 -9.22
C LYS A 482 -12.53 -6.02 -10.07
N THR A 483 -12.52 -6.20 -11.38
CA THR A 483 -12.26 -5.16 -12.39
C THR A 483 -13.11 -3.90 -12.10
N PRO A 484 -12.54 -2.69 -12.24
CA PRO A 484 -13.32 -1.46 -12.16
C PRO A 484 -14.42 -1.48 -13.24
N GLN A 485 -15.68 -1.40 -12.82
CA GLN A 485 -16.75 -1.01 -13.73
C GLN A 485 -16.46 0.41 -14.19
N SER A 486 -16.32 0.60 -15.50
CA SER A 486 -16.27 1.91 -16.12
C SER A 486 -17.57 2.65 -15.81
N TYR A 487 -17.52 3.64 -14.93
CA TYR A 487 -18.58 4.63 -14.85
C TYR A 487 -18.45 5.54 -16.07
N GLY A 488 -19.36 5.34 -17.02
CA GLY A 488 -19.52 6.21 -18.18
C GLY A 488 -19.97 7.60 -17.75
N GLU A 489 -19.43 8.61 -18.44
CA GLU A 489 -19.87 9.99 -18.41
C GLU A 489 -21.39 10.09 -18.63
N LYS A 490 -22.09 10.68 -17.66
CA LYS A 490 -23.28 11.52 -17.87
C LYS A 490 -23.36 12.59 -16.81
#